data_AF-A0A2G3Q1N9-F1
#
_entry.id   AF-A0A2G3Q1N9-F1
#
_cell.length_a   1.000
_cell.length_b   1.000
_cell.length_c   1.000
_cell.angle_alpha   90.00
_cell.angle_beta   90.00
_cell.angle_gamma   90.00
#
_symmetry.space_group_name_H-M   'P 1'
#
loop_
_entity.id
_entity.type
_entity.pdbx_description
1 polymer ?
#
loop_
_entity_poly.entity_id
_entity_poly.type
_entity_poly.pdbx_seq_one_letter_code
_entity_poly.pdbx_strand_id
1 'polypeptide(L)'
;MKWIKIKLLVLQVLVVSLGSNPVYANKEANEGVFRQEGLVKIKNVKCIKQFPELPTGCEATTLTMLLNYHGVKVSKEEVASSMPKCDVPYYKNGKRYGYHPSQAFIGSPYSVHSYGVFSEVIVKMLEYYCPKQVEDLKGKSLDELLKNIEEGRPVMIWATIGMSQVSYKNSWIIDSKGTIFRWPGNEHALLLVGYDKYYLYLNDPYTGKEQRYKRSLVEKRYNDLGKQAVSLNFAPSFLYEEKVIKEEQTQLERETEGDSQKEQSSSVCQINEMVYWTKQIIKEMKRSYDDNSVMK
;
A
#
# COMPACT_ATOMS: atom_id res chain seq x y z
N MET A 1 -30.10 42.68 14.02
CA MET A 1 -30.75 41.44 14.51
C MET A 1 -31.43 40.76 13.31
N LYS A 2 -30.99 39.54 12.98
CA LYS A 2 -31.68 38.49 12.19
C LYS A 2 -32.04 38.83 10.74
N TRP A 3 -31.31 38.32 9.73
CA TRP A 3 -31.43 36.97 9.14
C TRP A 3 -32.84 36.62 8.66
N ILE A 4 -33.00 36.36 7.35
CA ILE A 4 -33.66 35.21 6.68
C ILE A 4 -34.04 35.57 5.21
N LYS A 5 -33.93 34.55 4.31
CA LYS A 5 -34.33 34.41 2.87
C LYS A 5 -33.13 34.56 1.90
N ILE A 6 -32.46 33.51 1.41
CA ILE A 6 -32.87 32.40 0.49
C ILE A 6 -33.46 32.89 -0.84
N LYS A 7 -32.66 32.78 -1.93
CA LYS A 7 -32.95 32.14 -3.26
C LYS A 7 -31.84 32.53 -4.26
N LEU A 8 -30.98 31.60 -4.68
CA LEU A 8 -30.96 30.93 -6.00
C LEU A 8 -31.01 31.88 -7.22
N LEU A 9 -29.91 31.96 -7.99
CA LEU A 9 -29.98 31.81 -9.45
C LEU A 9 -28.61 31.43 -10.06
N VAL A 10 -28.70 30.48 -10.98
CA VAL A 10 -27.67 29.89 -11.86
C VAL A 10 -27.12 30.92 -12.85
N LEU A 11 -25.83 30.88 -13.19
CA LEU A 11 -25.37 31.36 -14.49
C LEU A 11 -24.22 30.50 -15.06
N GLN A 12 -24.51 29.94 -16.23
CA GLN A 12 -23.61 29.24 -17.14
C GLN A 12 -22.43 30.13 -17.56
N VAL A 13 -21.23 29.55 -17.65
CA VAL A 13 -20.16 30.12 -18.50
C VAL A 13 -19.86 29.16 -19.63
N LEU A 14 -20.17 29.67 -20.82
CA LEU A 14 -19.93 29.21 -22.18
C LEU A 14 -18.68 28.34 -22.42
N VAL A 15 -18.93 27.22 -23.10
CA VAL A 15 -17.96 26.56 -23.99
C VAL A 15 -17.76 27.46 -25.21
N VAL A 16 -16.55 27.98 -25.39
CA VAL A 16 -16.07 28.53 -26.67
C VAL A 16 -14.95 27.63 -27.16
N SER A 17 -15.21 26.96 -28.28
CA SER A 17 -14.25 26.19 -29.05
C SER A 17 -13.36 27.13 -29.86
N LEU A 18 -12.05 27.12 -29.61
CA LEU A 18 -11.02 27.46 -30.60
C LEU A 18 -9.74 26.64 -30.32
N GLY A 19 -9.22 25.97 -31.35
CA GLY A 19 -7.79 25.71 -31.48
C GLY A 19 -7.33 24.28 -31.13
N SER A 20 -7.24 23.45 -32.16
CA SER A 20 -6.47 22.20 -32.22
C SER A 20 -5.01 22.38 -31.77
N ASN A 21 -4.61 21.65 -30.73
CA ASN A 21 -3.24 21.18 -30.49
C ASN A 21 -3.33 19.81 -29.81
N PRO A 22 -2.54 18.79 -30.20
CA PRO A 22 -2.54 17.51 -29.50
C PRO A 22 -1.86 17.74 -28.15
N VAL A 23 -2.67 18.03 -27.13
CA VAL A 23 -2.23 18.01 -25.74
C VAL A 23 -1.92 16.55 -25.43
N TYR A 24 -0.63 16.22 -25.41
CA TYR A 24 -0.14 15.10 -24.62
C TYR A 24 -0.78 15.26 -23.24
N ALA A 25 -1.71 14.35 -22.90
CA ALA A 25 -2.41 14.39 -21.64
C ALA A 25 -1.38 14.39 -20.51
N ASN A 26 -1.16 15.54 -19.88
CA ASN A 26 -0.47 15.62 -18.62
C ASN A 26 -1.31 14.82 -17.63
N LYS A 27 -0.91 13.56 -17.39
CA LYS A 27 -1.40 12.77 -16.25
C LYS A 27 -1.10 13.64 -15.03
N GLU A 28 -2.12 14.23 -14.42
CA GLU A 28 -1.95 15.09 -13.24
C GLU A 28 -0.97 14.41 -12.28
N ALA A 29 0.07 15.13 -11.85
CA ALA A 29 1.10 14.57 -11.01
C ALA A 29 0.46 14.00 -9.74
N ASN A 30 0.43 12.68 -9.60
CA ASN A 30 -0.06 12.05 -8.39
C ASN A 30 0.85 12.47 -7.23
N GLU A 31 0.34 13.31 -6.32
CA GLU A 31 1.11 13.92 -5.23
C GLU A 31 1.76 12.89 -4.30
N GLY A 32 1.15 11.69 -4.21
CA GLY A 32 1.64 10.55 -3.45
C GLY A 32 2.85 9.85 -4.08
N VAL A 33 3.29 10.26 -5.27
CA VAL A 33 4.40 9.63 -5.98
C VAL A 33 5.53 10.64 -6.20
N PHE A 34 6.71 10.30 -5.70
CA PHE A 34 7.96 10.99 -5.93
C PHE A 34 8.54 10.59 -7.30
N ARG A 35 8.97 11.59 -8.09
CA ARG A 35 9.62 11.40 -9.39
C ARG A 35 10.87 12.26 -9.48
N GLN A 36 12.03 11.64 -9.67
CA GLN A 36 13.30 12.34 -9.91
C GLN A 36 14.22 11.47 -10.75
N GLU A 37 14.80 12.00 -11.83
CA GLU A 37 15.86 11.32 -12.60
C GLU A 37 15.51 9.88 -13.03
N GLY A 38 14.23 9.63 -13.34
CA GLY A 38 13.74 8.30 -13.74
C GLY A 38 13.46 7.33 -12.59
N LEU A 39 13.67 7.74 -11.34
CA LEU A 39 13.13 7.07 -10.15
C LEU A 39 11.67 7.47 -9.97
N VAL A 40 10.79 6.49 -9.85
CA VAL A 40 9.38 6.64 -9.50
C VAL A 40 9.13 5.87 -8.21
N LYS A 41 8.63 6.54 -7.17
CA LYS A 41 8.48 5.92 -5.86
C LYS A 41 7.29 6.47 -5.08
N ILE A 42 6.53 5.60 -4.46
CA ILE A 42 5.40 5.95 -3.61
C ILE A 42 5.92 6.53 -2.29
N LYS A 43 5.40 7.69 -1.90
CA LYS A 43 5.73 8.36 -0.64
C LYS A 43 4.99 7.73 0.53
N ASN A 44 5.53 7.89 1.73
CA ASN A 44 4.85 7.57 3.00
C ASN A 44 4.44 6.09 3.20
N VAL A 45 4.98 5.15 2.42
CA VAL A 45 4.78 3.71 2.67
C VAL A 45 5.72 3.25 3.79
N LYS A 46 5.17 3.01 4.99
CA LYS A 46 5.96 2.54 6.14
C LYS A 46 6.35 1.07 5.97
N CYS A 47 7.64 0.77 6.11
CA CYS A 47 8.12 -0.60 6.16
C CYS A 47 7.92 -1.18 7.58
N ILE A 48 7.39 -2.39 7.67
CA ILE A 48 7.11 -3.08 8.94
C ILE A 48 7.93 -4.36 8.98
N LYS A 49 8.59 -4.64 10.11
CA LYS A 49 9.37 -5.88 10.32
C LYS A 49 8.46 -6.99 10.84
N GLN A 50 8.60 -8.22 10.34
CA GLN A 50 7.81 -9.38 10.80
C GLN A 50 8.28 -9.91 12.17
N PHE A 51 9.59 -9.86 12.43
CA PHE A 51 10.20 -10.40 13.65
C PHE A 51 10.14 -9.43 14.84
N PRO A 52 10.16 -9.97 16.09
CA PRO A 52 10.21 -11.41 16.44
C PRO A 52 8.86 -12.15 16.38
N GLU A 53 7.75 -11.43 16.31
CA GLU A 53 6.39 -11.94 16.57
C GLU A 53 5.93 -12.96 15.53
N LEU A 54 6.28 -12.75 14.25
CA LEU A 54 5.83 -13.57 13.13
C LEU A 54 7.03 -14.19 12.38
N PRO A 55 7.64 -15.28 12.87
CA PRO A 55 8.81 -15.90 12.25
C PRO A 55 8.59 -16.34 10.80
N THR A 56 7.35 -16.66 10.41
CA THR A 56 6.97 -17.01 9.03
C THR A 56 5.80 -16.15 8.55
N GLY A 57 5.72 -14.88 8.95
CA GLY A 57 4.59 -14.00 8.62
C GLY A 57 4.91 -12.93 7.59
N CYS A 58 5.70 -13.25 6.55
CA CYS A 58 6.04 -12.27 5.52
C CYS A 58 4.79 -11.77 4.77
N GLU A 59 3.82 -12.63 4.50
CA GLU A 59 2.58 -12.31 3.80
C GLU A 59 1.64 -11.49 4.68
N ALA A 60 1.48 -11.87 5.95
CA ALA A 60 0.69 -11.11 6.91
C ALA A 60 1.26 -9.70 7.10
N THR A 61 2.58 -9.59 7.29
CA THR A 61 3.25 -8.30 7.48
C THR A 61 3.20 -7.43 6.23
N THR A 62 3.37 -8.02 5.05
CA THR A 62 3.28 -7.29 3.77
C THR A 62 1.87 -6.81 3.49
N LEU A 63 0.86 -7.65 3.76
CA LEU A 63 -0.54 -7.27 3.67
C LEU A 63 -0.86 -6.12 4.64
N THR A 64 -0.32 -6.14 5.86
CA THR A 64 -0.45 -5.03 6.81
C THR A 64 0.14 -3.72 6.27
N MET A 65 1.31 -3.76 5.62
CA MET A 65 1.89 -2.57 4.99
C MET A 65 0.98 -2.01 3.89
N LEU A 66 0.41 -2.89 3.05
CA LEU A 66 -0.56 -2.51 2.02
C LEU A 66 -1.81 -1.89 2.64
N LEU A 67 -2.46 -2.57 3.59
CA LEU A 67 -3.68 -2.10 4.25
C LEU A 67 -3.48 -0.75 4.97
N ASN A 68 -2.40 -0.63 5.75
CA ASN A 68 -2.08 0.61 6.47
C ASN A 68 -1.81 1.77 5.50
N TYR A 69 -1.15 1.50 4.36
CA TYR A 69 -0.96 2.53 3.34
C TYR A 69 -2.29 3.03 2.78
N HIS A 70 -3.30 2.17 2.64
CA HIS A 70 -4.65 2.54 2.22
C HIS A 70 -5.56 3.03 3.36
N GLY A 71 -5.00 3.30 4.55
CA GLY A 71 -5.73 3.87 5.68
C GLY A 71 -6.46 2.87 6.58
N VAL A 72 -6.38 1.57 6.29
CA VAL A 72 -6.93 0.51 7.16
C VAL A 72 -5.96 0.24 8.29
N LYS A 73 -6.28 0.73 9.49
CA LYS A 73 -5.42 0.62 10.68
C LYS A 73 -5.49 -0.78 11.28
N VAL A 74 -4.53 -1.63 10.94
CA VAL A 74 -4.38 -2.98 11.50
C VAL A 74 -2.92 -3.29 11.81
N SER A 75 -2.70 -4.14 12.80
CA SER A 75 -1.40 -4.74 13.13
C SER A 75 -1.12 -5.99 12.29
N LYS A 76 0.15 -6.42 12.27
CA LYS A 76 0.54 -7.66 11.58
C LYS A 76 0.03 -8.90 12.31
N GLU A 77 -0.14 -8.82 13.62
CA GLU A 77 -0.70 -9.85 14.48
C GLU A 77 -2.20 -10.01 14.25
N GLU A 78 -2.95 -8.92 14.09
CA GLU A 78 -4.38 -8.97 13.73
C GLU A 78 -4.58 -9.62 12.36
N VAL A 79 -3.77 -9.23 11.36
CA VAL A 79 -3.80 -9.84 10.02
C VAL A 79 -3.37 -11.32 10.08
N ALA A 80 -2.30 -11.66 10.78
CA ALA A 80 -1.86 -13.04 10.96
C ALA A 80 -2.93 -13.89 11.67
N SER A 81 -3.64 -13.33 12.63
CA SER A 81 -4.69 -14.02 13.39
C SER A 81 -5.93 -14.26 12.54
N SER A 82 -6.36 -13.29 11.72
CA SER A 82 -7.52 -13.41 10.83
C SER A 82 -7.27 -14.29 9.60
N MET A 83 -6.00 -14.52 9.23
CA MET A 83 -5.63 -15.36 8.09
C MET A 83 -6.12 -16.81 8.26
N PRO A 84 -6.82 -17.40 7.26
CA PRO A 84 -7.15 -18.82 7.25
C PRO A 84 -5.88 -19.67 7.34
N LYS A 85 -5.87 -20.67 8.22
CA LYS A 85 -4.72 -21.56 8.48
C LYS A 85 -5.12 -23.02 8.31
N CYS A 86 -4.15 -23.86 8.02
CA CYS A 86 -4.30 -25.30 7.97
C CYS A 86 -3.02 -25.98 8.49
N ASP A 87 -3.09 -27.27 8.74
CA ASP A 87 -1.95 -28.02 9.28
C ASP A 87 -0.77 -28.09 8.31
N VAL A 88 0.43 -28.17 8.87
CA VAL A 88 1.64 -28.46 8.10
C VAL A 88 1.58 -29.86 7.48
N PRO A 89 2.27 -30.13 6.36
CA PRO A 89 2.18 -31.41 5.68
C PRO A 89 2.67 -32.58 6.55
N TYR A 90 1.86 -33.63 6.67
CA TYR A 90 2.06 -34.78 7.57
C TYR A 90 2.27 -36.09 6.79
N TYR A 91 2.83 -37.10 7.45
CA TYR A 91 3.03 -38.43 6.87
C TYR A 91 1.87 -39.38 7.20
N LYS A 92 1.42 -40.13 6.19
CA LYS A 92 0.46 -41.24 6.32
C LYS A 92 0.87 -42.36 5.38
N ASN A 93 1.06 -43.57 5.90
CA ASN A 93 1.48 -44.76 5.13
C ASN A 93 2.71 -44.50 4.24
N GLY A 94 3.74 -43.84 4.78
CA GLY A 94 4.97 -43.51 4.05
C GLY A 94 4.86 -42.41 3.00
N LYS A 95 3.68 -41.83 2.79
CA LYS A 95 3.44 -40.71 1.86
C LYS A 95 3.16 -39.42 2.64
N ARG A 96 3.59 -38.28 2.10
CA ARG A 96 3.38 -36.96 2.70
C ARG A 96 2.17 -36.27 2.07
N TYR A 97 1.25 -35.80 2.90
CA TYR A 97 0.00 -35.14 2.51
C TYR A 97 -0.10 -33.75 3.12
N GLY A 98 -0.84 -32.85 2.49
CA GLY A 98 -1.07 -31.52 3.04
C GLY A 98 -1.95 -30.68 2.14
N TYR A 99 -2.26 -29.47 2.58
CA TYR A 99 -3.07 -28.53 1.82
C TYR A 99 -2.23 -27.79 0.76
N HIS A 100 -2.88 -27.27 -0.26
CA HIS A 100 -2.23 -26.34 -1.19
C HIS A 100 -2.25 -24.92 -0.60
N PRO A 101 -1.17 -24.12 -0.68
CA PRO A 101 -1.09 -22.79 -0.07
C PRO A 101 -2.07 -21.75 -0.66
N SER A 102 -2.73 -22.05 -1.77
CA SER A 102 -3.84 -21.22 -2.29
C SER A 102 -5.17 -21.40 -1.53
N GLN A 103 -5.24 -22.37 -0.62
CA GLN A 103 -6.45 -22.68 0.15
C GLN A 103 -6.43 -22.02 1.53
N ALA A 104 -5.28 -22.07 2.21
CA ALA A 104 -5.04 -21.49 3.53
C ALA A 104 -3.53 -21.39 3.77
N PHE A 105 -3.13 -20.63 4.79
CA PHE A 105 -1.74 -20.58 5.26
C PHE A 105 -1.33 -21.96 5.81
N ILE A 106 -0.20 -22.50 5.32
CA ILE A 106 0.29 -23.83 5.72
C ILE A 106 1.09 -23.70 7.03
N GLY A 107 0.47 -24.10 8.14
CA GLY A 107 0.98 -23.93 9.50
C GLY A 107 0.45 -22.67 10.17
N SER A 108 1.32 -21.97 10.89
CA SER A 108 1.01 -20.72 11.60
C SER A 108 2.12 -19.68 11.38
N PRO A 109 1.81 -18.41 11.06
CA PRO A 109 2.78 -17.33 10.96
C PRO A 109 3.65 -17.13 12.22
N TYR A 110 3.13 -17.56 13.37
CA TYR A 110 3.77 -17.50 14.69
C TYR A 110 4.80 -18.63 14.94
N SER A 111 4.93 -19.60 14.03
CA SER A 111 5.80 -20.77 14.20
C SER A 111 6.93 -20.78 13.19
N VAL A 112 8.15 -21.09 13.64
CA VAL A 112 9.34 -21.26 12.79
C VAL A 112 9.27 -22.51 11.89
N HIS A 113 8.30 -23.40 12.09
CA HIS A 113 8.16 -24.67 11.37
C HIS A 113 7.02 -24.67 10.35
N SER A 114 6.58 -23.49 9.94
CA SER A 114 5.52 -23.29 8.95
C SER A 114 6.09 -23.00 7.55
N TYR A 115 5.19 -22.85 6.58
CA TYR A 115 5.55 -22.48 5.20
C TYR A 115 5.05 -21.06 4.93
N GLY A 116 3.90 -20.93 4.27
CA GLY A 116 3.35 -19.65 3.86
C GLY A 116 1.97 -19.82 3.23
N VAL A 117 1.54 -18.79 2.51
CA VAL A 117 0.24 -18.71 1.83
C VAL A 117 0.37 -18.02 0.47
N PHE A 118 -0.45 -18.42 -0.49
CA PHE A 118 -0.46 -17.84 -1.83
C PHE A 118 -1.54 -16.76 -2.00
N SER A 119 -1.42 -16.01 -3.09
CA SER A 119 -2.20 -14.80 -3.33
C SER A 119 -3.71 -15.01 -3.29
N GLU A 120 -4.22 -16.19 -3.63
CA GLU A 120 -5.66 -16.49 -3.60
C GLU A 120 -6.29 -16.30 -2.21
N VAL A 121 -5.54 -16.59 -1.14
CA VAL A 121 -6.03 -16.35 0.22
C VAL A 121 -5.94 -14.86 0.56
N ILE A 122 -4.87 -14.19 0.14
CA ILE A 122 -4.68 -12.76 0.37
C ILE A 122 -5.74 -11.93 -0.35
N VAL A 123 -6.14 -12.30 -1.58
CA VAL A 123 -7.27 -11.67 -2.30
C VAL A 123 -8.55 -11.74 -1.47
N LYS A 124 -8.87 -12.90 -0.87
CA LYS A 124 -10.05 -13.06 0.00
C LYS A 124 -9.96 -12.19 1.26
N MET A 125 -8.75 -12.07 1.84
CA MET A 125 -8.53 -11.19 2.99
C MET A 125 -8.69 -9.72 2.61
N LEU A 126 -8.13 -9.29 1.48
CA LEU A 126 -8.31 -7.93 0.97
C LEU A 126 -9.78 -7.63 0.70
N GLU A 127 -10.55 -8.58 0.18
CA GLU A 127 -12.00 -8.39 -0.07
C GLU A 127 -12.77 -8.22 1.25
N TYR A 128 -12.32 -8.86 2.33
CA TYR A 128 -12.88 -8.66 3.67
C TYR A 128 -12.58 -7.26 4.22
N TYR A 129 -11.32 -6.79 4.11
CA TYR A 129 -10.91 -5.49 4.65
C TYR A 129 -11.35 -4.30 3.78
N CYS A 130 -11.38 -4.47 2.46
CA CYS A 130 -11.67 -3.45 1.46
C CYS A 130 -12.59 -4.01 0.37
N PRO A 131 -13.89 -4.24 0.67
CA PRO A 131 -14.82 -4.83 -0.29
C PRO A 131 -14.88 -4.06 -1.61
N LYS A 132 -14.87 -4.79 -2.73
CA LYS A 132 -14.91 -4.26 -4.13
C LYS A 132 -13.73 -3.38 -4.54
N GLN A 133 -12.68 -3.32 -3.73
CA GLN A 133 -11.50 -2.48 -3.99
C GLN A 133 -10.25 -3.32 -4.34
N VAL A 134 -10.40 -4.65 -4.41
CA VAL A 134 -9.28 -5.57 -4.61
C VAL A 134 -8.87 -5.63 -6.08
N GLU A 135 -7.56 -5.64 -6.32
CA GLU A 135 -6.97 -5.86 -7.63
C GLU A 135 -6.10 -7.12 -7.58
N ASP A 136 -6.62 -8.22 -8.11
CA ASP A 136 -5.84 -9.46 -8.32
C ASP A 136 -4.97 -9.28 -9.58
N LEU A 137 -3.65 -9.20 -9.36
CA LEU A 137 -2.65 -8.96 -10.39
C LEU A 137 -1.87 -10.24 -10.72
N LYS A 138 -2.35 -11.42 -10.29
CA LYS A 138 -1.70 -12.69 -10.58
C LYS A 138 -1.55 -12.91 -12.09
N GLY A 139 -0.35 -13.34 -12.50
CA GLY A 139 0.00 -13.61 -13.89
C GLY A 139 0.49 -12.40 -14.69
N LYS A 140 0.32 -11.18 -14.18
CA LYS A 140 0.78 -9.95 -14.82
C LYS A 140 2.30 -9.90 -14.94
N SER A 141 2.79 -9.20 -15.95
CA SER A 141 4.22 -8.90 -16.06
C SER A 141 4.64 -7.82 -15.06
N LEU A 142 5.92 -7.78 -14.71
CA LEU A 142 6.43 -6.77 -13.78
C LEU A 142 6.15 -5.35 -14.30
N ASP A 143 6.28 -5.13 -15.60
CA ASP A 143 5.99 -3.88 -16.31
C ASP A 143 4.53 -3.44 -16.16
N GLU A 144 3.59 -4.39 -16.16
CA GLU A 144 2.20 -4.09 -15.87
C GLU A 144 2.00 -3.67 -14.41
N LEU A 145 2.71 -4.29 -13.46
CA LEU A 145 2.64 -3.89 -12.04
C LEU A 145 3.18 -2.47 -11.80
N LEU A 146 4.13 -1.98 -12.63
CA LEU A 146 4.66 -0.62 -12.48
C LEU A 146 3.61 0.47 -12.73
N LYS A 147 2.53 0.15 -13.45
CA LYS A 147 1.40 1.08 -13.65
C LYS A 147 0.71 1.43 -12.33
N ASN A 148 0.60 0.47 -11.41
CA ASN A 148 0.11 0.73 -10.04
C ASN A 148 1.02 1.71 -9.31
N ILE A 149 2.35 1.55 -9.47
CA ILE A 149 3.33 2.44 -8.83
C ILE A 149 3.23 3.86 -9.36
N GLU A 150 3.03 4.04 -10.67
CA GLU A 150 2.76 5.35 -11.27
C GLU A 150 1.52 6.03 -10.69
N GLU A 151 0.57 5.22 -10.25
CA GLU A 151 -0.72 5.66 -9.71
C GLU A 151 -0.74 5.68 -8.18
N GLY A 152 0.43 5.55 -7.54
CA GLY A 152 0.56 5.64 -6.09
C GLY A 152 -0.03 4.44 -5.35
N ARG A 153 -0.20 3.29 -6.01
CA ARG A 153 -0.75 2.07 -5.40
C ARG A 153 0.37 1.03 -5.26
N PRO A 154 0.81 0.69 -4.04
CA PRO A 154 1.86 -0.29 -3.84
C PRO A 154 1.34 -1.70 -4.15
N VAL A 155 2.23 -2.58 -4.59
CA VAL A 155 1.86 -3.94 -5.03
C VAL A 155 2.55 -4.97 -4.16
N MET A 156 1.79 -5.84 -3.51
CA MET A 156 2.33 -7.00 -2.81
C MET A 156 2.68 -8.08 -3.84
N ILE A 157 3.92 -8.56 -3.83
CA ILE A 157 4.41 -9.60 -4.75
C ILE A 157 5.02 -10.77 -3.98
N TRP A 158 4.99 -11.95 -4.59
CA TRP A 158 5.74 -13.12 -4.12
C TRP A 158 7.03 -13.26 -4.90
N ALA A 159 8.14 -13.42 -4.19
CA ALA A 159 9.46 -13.67 -4.73
C ALA A 159 10.25 -14.54 -3.73
N THR A 160 11.53 -14.21 -3.48
CA THR A 160 12.33 -15.00 -2.53
C THR A 160 13.07 -14.11 -1.55
N ILE A 161 13.36 -14.66 -0.37
CA ILE A 161 14.18 -13.99 0.65
C ILE A 161 15.54 -13.61 0.03
N GLY A 162 15.86 -12.32 0.06
CA GLY A 162 17.09 -11.78 -0.53
C GLY A 162 17.23 -11.99 -2.05
N MET A 163 16.13 -12.29 -2.76
CA MET A 163 16.14 -12.71 -4.17
C MET A 163 16.98 -13.96 -4.47
N SER A 164 17.15 -14.82 -3.47
CA SER A 164 17.89 -16.09 -3.55
C SER A 164 17.23 -17.09 -4.51
N GLN A 165 17.97 -18.05 -5.05
CA GLN A 165 17.38 -19.07 -5.92
C GLN A 165 16.31 -19.90 -5.19
N VAL A 166 15.25 -20.29 -5.91
CA VAL A 166 14.21 -21.17 -5.38
C VAL A 166 14.76 -22.58 -5.20
N SER A 167 14.35 -23.25 -4.13
CA SER A 167 14.75 -24.62 -3.83
C SER A 167 13.55 -25.54 -3.57
N TYR A 168 13.32 -26.52 -4.43
CA TYR A 168 12.19 -27.46 -4.32
C TYR A 168 12.55 -28.71 -3.51
N LYS A 169 12.84 -28.51 -2.22
CA LYS A 169 13.19 -29.60 -1.28
C LYS A 169 11.99 -30.26 -0.61
N ASN A 170 10.86 -29.56 -0.56
CA ASN A 170 9.63 -30.03 0.09
C ASN A 170 8.54 -30.26 -0.95
N SER A 171 7.82 -31.37 -0.82
CA SER A 171 6.65 -31.68 -1.63
C SER A 171 5.68 -32.59 -0.87
N TRP A 172 4.40 -32.49 -1.20
CA TRP A 172 3.35 -33.33 -0.62
C TRP A 172 2.20 -33.53 -1.59
N ILE A 173 1.39 -34.55 -1.33
CA ILE A 173 0.17 -34.87 -2.07
C ILE A 173 -0.97 -33.98 -1.56
N ILE A 174 -1.69 -33.33 -2.47
CA ILE A 174 -2.74 -32.35 -2.14
C ILE A 174 -4.17 -32.84 -2.38
N ASP A 175 -4.34 -34.00 -3.01
CA ASP A 175 -5.66 -34.55 -3.32
C ASP A 175 -5.68 -36.09 -3.36
N SER A 176 -6.88 -36.65 -3.50
CA SER A 176 -7.09 -38.10 -3.60
C SER A 176 -6.55 -38.72 -4.89
N LYS A 177 -6.30 -37.91 -5.93
CA LYS A 177 -5.75 -38.36 -7.21
C LYS A 177 -4.22 -38.51 -7.16
N GLY A 178 -3.58 -38.06 -6.09
CA GLY A 178 -2.13 -38.14 -5.93
C GLY A 178 -1.37 -36.96 -6.53
N THR A 179 -2.03 -35.82 -6.78
CA THR A 179 -1.37 -34.61 -7.30
C THR A 179 -0.29 -34.16 -6.34
N ILE A 180 0.94 -34.02 -6.84
CA ILE A 180 2.10 -33.58 -6.05
C ILE A 180 2.26 -32.07 -6.20
N PHE A 181 2.21 -31.38 -5.07
CA PHE A 181 2.64 -29.98 -4.98
C PHE A 181 4.09 -29.92 -4.49
N ARG A 182 4.90 -29.06 -5.11
CA ARG A 182 6.30 -28.80 -4.72
C ARG A 182 6.41 -27.39 -4.16
N TRP A 183 6.77 -27.27 -2.89
CA TRP A 183 6.92 -25.98 -2.24
C TRP A 183 8.14 -25.23 -2.79
N PRO A 184 7.98 -23.99 -3.28
CA PRO A 184 9.10 -23.14 -3.65
C PRO A 184 9.86 -22.70 -2.38
N GLY A 185 10.98 -23.34 -2.07
CA GLY A 185 11.80 -22.92 -0.92
C GLY A 185 12.35 -21.51 -1.11
N ASN A 186 12.60 -20.83 0.02
CA ASN A 186 12.88 -19.39 0.10
C ASN A 186 11.71 -18.49 -0.30
N GLU A 187 10.48 -19.02 -0.42
CA GLU A 187 9.29 -18.22 -0.64
C GLU A 187 9.21 -17.04 0.33
N HIS A 188 8.78 -15.90 -0.20
CA HIS A 188 8.71 -14.64 0.50
C HIS A 188 7.71 -13.70 -0.17
N ALA A 189 7.05 -12.86 0.63
CA ALA A 189 6.26 -11.74 0.13
C ALA A 189 6.90 -10.39 0.50
N LEU A 190 6.85 -9.44 -0.45
CA LEU A 190 7.38 -8.09 -0.30
C LEU A 190 6.41 -7.07 -0.91
N LEU A 191 6.51 -5.81 -0.47
CA LEU A 191 5.70 -4.72 -1.01
C LEU A 191 6.52 -3.87 -2.00
N LEU A 192 6.19 -3.92 -3.28
CA LEU A 192 6.76 -3.06 -4.33
C LEU A 192 6.24 -1.64 -4.17
N VAL A 193 7.17 -0.69 -3.99
CA VAL A 193 6.84 0.72 -3.72
C VAL A 193 7.53 1.70 -4.67
N GLY A 194 8.44 1.22 -5.53
CA GLY A 194 9.14 2.10 -6.45
C GLY A 194 10.01 1.35 -7.45
N TYR A 195 10.46 2.06 -8.46
CA TYR A 195 11.35 1.56 -9.48
C TYR A 195 12.19 2.67 -10.10
N ASP A 196 13.32 2.30 -10.67
CA ASP A 196 14.05 3.08 -11.66
C ASP A 196 14.33 2.21 -12.90
N LYS A 197 15.17 2.70 -13.82
CA LYS A 197 15.54 1.96 -15.04
C LYS A 197 16.11 0.56 -14.77
N TYR A 198 16.83 0.36 -13.67
CA TYR A 198 17.61 -0.84 -13.38
C TYR A 198 17.14 -1.59 -12.13
N TYR A 199 16.47 -0.92 -11.20
CA TYR A 199 16.15 -1.43 -9.88
C TYR A 199 14.69 -1.29 -9.51
N LEU A 200 14.25 -2.19 -8.62
CA LEU A 200 12.99 -2.10 -7.91
C LEU A 200 13.25 -1.87 -6.42
N TYR A 201 12.34 -1.13 -5.80
CA TYR A 201 12.37 -0.75 -4.39
C TYR A 201 11.22 -1.47 -3.69
N LEU A 202 11.56 -2.32 -2.72
CA LEU A 202 10.66 -3.26 -2.08
C LEU A 202 10.77 -3.11 -0.56
N ASN A 203 9.67 -2.81 0.12
CA ASN A 203 9.62 -2.93 1.57
C ASN A 203 9.63 -4.41 1.95
N ASP A 204 10.70 -4.81 2.65
CA ASP A 204 10.98 -6.21 2.97
C ASP A 204 10.65 -6.49 4.44
N PRO A 205 9.59 -7.28 4.74
CA PRO A 205 9.20 -7.55 6.12
C PRO A 205 10.22 -8.39 6.87
N TYR A 206 11.05 -9.17 6.18
CA TYR A 206 12.10 -9.98 6.80
C TYR A 206 13.18 -9.09 7.41
N THR A 207 13.61 -8.07 6.67
CA THR A 207 14.66 -7.13 7.12
C THR A 207 14.10 -5.94 7.91
N GLY A 208 12.81 -5.62 7.73
CA GLY A 208 12.18 -4.42 8.28
C GLY A 208 12.63 -3.13 7.60
N LYS A 209 13.19 -3.23 6.39
CA LYS A 209 13.74 -2.11 5.63
C LYS A 209 13.30 -2.19 4.18
N GLU A 210 13.30 -1.03 3.53
CA GLU A 210 13.26 -1.00 2.08
C GLU A 210 14.57 -1.57 1.51
N GLN A 211 14.44 -2.50 0.58
CA GLN A 211 15.52 -3.13 -0.14
C GLN A 211 15.45 -2.76 -1.62
N ARG A 212 16.63 -2.67 -2.24
CA ARG A 212 16.76 -2.39 -3.67
C ARG A 212 17.37 -3.59 -4.38
N TYR A 213 16.68 -4.10 -5.39
CA TYR A 213 17.13 -5.26 -6.16
C TYR A 213 17.11 -4.97 -7.67
N LYS A 214 18.02 -5.59 -8.42
CA LYS A 214 18.03 -5.50 -9.88
C LYS A 214 16.71 -6.00 -10.45
N ARG A 215 16.09 -5.24 -11.34
CA ARG A 215 14.78 -5.55 -11.94
C ARG A 215 14.72 -6.95 -12.55
N SER A 216 15.73 -7.33 -13.34
CA SER A 216 15.80 -8.66 -13.96
C SER A 216 15.89 -9.81 -12.96
N LEU A 217 16.51 -9.58 -11.81
CA LEU A 217 16.59 -10.58 -10.75
C LEU A 217 15.24 -10.75 -10.05
N VAL A 218 14.56 -9.64 -9.74
CA VAL A 218 13.21 -9.67 -9.17
C VAL A 218 12.24 -10.35 -10.12
N GLU A 219 12.26 -9.98 -11.40
CA GLU A 219 11.42 -10.59 -12.43
C GLU A 219 11.61 -12.10 -12.50
N LYS A 220 12.87 -12.58 -12.47
CA LYS A 220 13.15 -14.01 -12.44
C LYS A 220 12.51 -14.69 -11.21
N ARG A 221 12.66 -14.12 -10.01
CA ARG A 221 12.11 -14.72 -8.77
C ARG A 221 10.60 -14.65 -8.68
N TYR A 222 10.02 -13.54 -9.11
CA TYR A 222 8.60 -13.37 -9.25
C TYR A 222 8.00 -14.43 -10.20
N ASN A 223 8.66 -14.68 -11.33
CA ASN A 223 8.26 -15.73 -12.27
C ASN A 223 8.43 -17.14 -11.67
N ASP A 224 9.55 -17.40 -10.97
CA ASP A 224 9.82 -18.69 -10.30
C ASP A 224 8.71 -19.04 -9.27
N LEU A 225 8.02 -18.02 -8.71
CA LEU A 225 6.92 -18.17 -7.76
C LEU A 225 5.51 -18.04 -8.38
N GLY A 226 5.41 -18.10 -9.70
CA GLY A 226 4.12 -18.15 -10.39
C GLY A 226 3.43 -16.80 -10.53
N LYS A 227 4.21 -15.70 -10.58
CA LYS A 227 3.73 -14.34 -10.87
C LYS A 227 2.59 -13.89 -9.95
N GLN A 228 2.70 -14.16 -8.66
CA GLN A 228 1.65 -13.80 -7.71
C GLN A 228 1.80 -12.34 -7.31
N ALA A 229 0.75 -11.53 -7.51
CA ALA A 229 0.73 -10.13 -7.13
C ALA A 229 -0.68 -9.69 -6.78
N VAL A 230 -0.82 -8.80 -5.80
CA VAL A 230 -2.11 -8.21 -5.39
C VAL A 230 -1.92 -6.73 -5.03
N SER A 231 -2.95 -5.94 -5.25
CA SER A 231 -3.01 -4.51 -4.89
C SER A 231 -4.45 -4.16 -4.47
N LEU A 232 -4.65 -2.92 -4.06
CA LEU A 232 -5.94 -2.26 -4.04
C LEU A 232 -6.04 -1.28 -5.22
N ASN A 233 -7.25 -0.92 -5.65
CA ASN A 233 -7.52 -0.12 -6.85
C ASN A 233 -7.85 1.37 -6.58
N PHE A 234 -7.66 1.85 -5.35
CA PHE A 234 -7.89 3.24 -4.94
C PHE A 234 -6.64 3.85 -4.31
N ALA A 235 -6.43 5.16 -4.43
CA ALA A 235 -5.37 5.84 -3.68
C ALA A 235 -5.86 6.16 -2.24
N PRO A 236 -4.98 6.23 -1.24
CA PRO A 236 -5.39 6.56 0.12
C PRO A 236 -6.00 7.96 0.26
N SER A 237 -6.96 8.09 1.19
CA SER A 237 -7.68 9.33 1.46
C SER A 237 -6.79 10.50 1.92
N PHE A 238 -5.67 10.23 2.60
CA PHE A 238 -4.76 11.29 3.04
C PHE A 238 -4.10 12.05 1.88
N LEU A 239 -3.98 11.42 0.69
CA LEU A 239 -3.50 12.12 -0.50
C LEU A 239 -4.54 13.13 -1.02
N TYR A 240 -5.83 12.88 -0.77
CA TYR A 240 -6.89 13.84 -1.06
C TYR A 240 -6.91 14.96 -0.01
N GLU A 241 -6.75 14.65 1.27
CA GLU A 241 -6.69 15.66 2.35
C GLU A 241 -5.49 16.61 2.19
N GLU A 242 -4.28 16.10 1.89
CA GLU A 242 -3.10 16.95 1.63
C GLU A 242 -3.30 17.87 0.42
N LYS A 243 -3.94 17.36 -0.64
CA LYS A 243 -4.23 18.15 -1.85
C LYS A 243 -5.21 19.29 -1.55
N VAL A 244 -6.31 19.01 -0.84
CA VAL A 244 -7.31 20.02 -0.44
C VAL A 244 -6.66 21.09 0.44
N ILE A 245 -5.86 20.70 1.44
CA ILE A 245 -5.18 21.65 2.33
C ILE A 245 -4.22 22.57 1.55
N LYS A 246 -3.47 22.04 0.57
CA LYS A 246 -2.56 22.86 -0.26
C LYS A 246 -3.30 23.79 -1.20
N GLU A 247 -4.39 23.33 -1.80
CA GLU A 247 -5.22 24.16 -2.68
C GLU A 247 -5.83 25.33 -1.89
N GLU A 248 -6.35 25.08 -0.68
CA GLU A 248 -6.83 26.11 0.23
C GLU A 248 -5.72 27.09 0.63
N GLN A 249 -4.52 26.60 1.00
CA GLN A 249 -3.37 27.44 1.33
C GLN A 249 -2.91 28.31 0.15
N THR A 250 -2.84 27.75 -1.05
CA THR A 250 -2.44 28.47 -2.27
C THR A 250 -3.50 29.50 -2.69
N GLN A 251 -4.78 29.23 -2.43
CA GLN A 251 -5.85 30.21 -2.65
C GLN A 251 -5.75 31.36 -1.65
N LEU A 252 -5.56 31.07 -0.36
CA LEU A 252 -5.36 32.06 0.69
C LEU A 252 -4.14 32.95 0.41
N GLU A 253 -3.01 32.38 -0.01
CA GLU A 253 -1.79 33.13 -0.35
C GLU A 253 -2.05 34.12 -1.50
N ARG A 254 -2.73 33.69 -2.57
CA ARG A 254 -3.13 34.56 -3.69
C ARG A 254 -4.09 35.68 -3.29
N GLU A 255 -5.02 35.40 -2.38
CA GLU A 255 -5.94 36.41 -1.84
C GLU A 255 -5.18 37.43 -0.98
N THR A 256 -4.20 37.00 -0.18
CA THR A 256 -3.38 37.90 0.65
C THR A 256 -2.34 38.73 -0.13
N GLU A 257 -1.78 38.21 -1.23
CA GLU A 257 -0.90 38.97 -2.12
C GLU A 257 -1.67 40.01 -2.92
N GLY A 258 -2.90 39.70 -3.34
CA GLY A 258 -3.81 40.62 -4.01
C GLY A 258 -4.28 41.79 -3.14
N ASP A 259 -4.35 41.60 -1.82
CA ASP A 259 -4.80 42.62 -0.86
C ASP A 259 -3.65 43.50 -0.32
N SER A 260 -2.41 43.25 -0.75
CA SER A 260 -1.24 44.08 -0.40
C SER A 260 -1.27 45.50 -0.99
N GLN A 261 -2.34 45.88 -1.71
CA GLN A 261 -2.60 47.26 -2.15
C GLN A 261 -3.74 48.00 -1.43
N LYS A 262 -4.43 47.42 -0.43
CA LYS A 262 -5.40 48.20 0.37
C LYS A 262 -5.40 47.85 1.87
N GLU A 263 -4.77 48.76 2.61
CA GLU A 263 -5.00 49.13 4.02
C GLU A 263 -5.04 48.02 5.09
N GLN A 264 -3.91 47.95 5.81
CA GLN A 264 -3.72 47.25 7.09
C GLN A 264 -4.58 47.84 8.22
N SER A 265 -5.08 46.98 9.12
CA SER A 265 -4.62 46.96 10.55
C SER A 265 -5.56 46.27 11.56
N SER A 266 -6.76 45.81 11.17
CA SER A 266 -7.69 45.13 12.11
C SER A 266 -7.87 43.63 11.84
N SER A 267 -7.96 43.24 10.57
CA SER A 267 -8.18 41.86 10.13
C SER A 267 -6.95 40.95 10.30
N VAL A 268 -5.75 41.47 10.04
CA VAL A 268 -4.49 40.71 10.14
C VAL A 268 -4.21 40.23 11.57
N CYS A 269 -4.62 40.98 12.59
CA CYS A 269 -4.45 40.59 13.99
C CYS A 269 -5.39 39.42 14.37
N GLN A 270 -6.65 39.48 13.93
CA GLN A 270 -7.64 38.41 14.15
C GLN A 270 -7.31 37.12 13.39
N ILE A 271 -6.76 37.24 12.17
CA ILE A 271 -6.36 36.10 11.35
C ILE A 271 -5.11 35.43 11.94
N ASN A 272 -4.13 36.20 12.41
CA ASN A 272 -2.95 35.65 13.09
C ASN A 272 -3.32 34.95 14.41
N GLU A 273 -4.31 35.46 15.15
CA GLU A 273 -4.86 34.75 16.32
C GLU A 273 -5.54 33.43 15.90
N MET A 274 -6.37 33.43 14.86
CA MET A 274 -7.01 32.20 14.37
C MET A 274 -5.97 31.14 13.96
N VAL A 275 -4.97 31.51 13.16
CA VAL A 275 -3.91 30.60 12.73
C VAL A 275 -3.09 30.10 13.93
N TYR A 276 -2.83 30.97 14.91
CA TYR A 276 -2.15 30.58 16.15
C TYR A 276 -2.97 29.54 16.92
N TRP A 277 -4.27 29.75 17.13
CA TRP A 277 -5.15 28.82 17.82
C TRP A 277 -5.31 27.50 17.06
N THR A 278 -5.44 27.52 15.72
CA THR A 278 -5.47 26.30 14.92
C THR A 278 -4.17 25.50 15.05
N LYS A 279 -3.01 26.17 15.08
CA LYS A 279 -1.72 25.50 15.33
C LYS A 279 -1.63 24.93 16.75
N GLN A 280 -2.19 25.59 17.77
CA GLN A 280 -2.23 25.04 19.13
C GLN A 280 -3.16 23.83 19.22
N ILE A 281 -4.34 23.87 18.59
CA ILE A 281 -5.28 22.74 18.55
C ILE A 281 -4.64 21.52 17.87
N ILE A 282 -3.97 21.72 16.72
CA ILE A 282 -3.26 20.63 16.03
C ILE A 282 -2.12 20.07 16.90
N LYS A 283 -1.42 20.92 17.65
CA LYS A 283 -0.35 20.50 18.56
C LYS A 283 -0.89 19.72 19.75
N GLU A 284 -2.02 20.12 20.32
CA GLU A 284 -2.70 19.41 21.41
C GLU A 284 -3.30 18.08 20.93
N MET A 285 -3.87 18.03 19.72
CA MET A 285 -4.35 16.78 19.11
C MET A 285 -3.20 15.79 18.89
N LYS A 286 -2.02 16.27 18.47
CA LYS A 286 -0.81 15.43 18.36
C LYS A 286 -0.29 14.98 19.73
N ARG A 287 -0.32 15.85 20.74
CA ARG A 287 0.13 15.51 22.11
C ARG A 287 -0.80 14.52 22.81
N SER A 288 -2.11 14.66 22.63
CA SER A 288 -3.13 13.69 23.06
C SER A 288 -3.00 12.34 22.36
N TYR A 289 -2.56 12.35 21.10
CA TYR A 289 -2.25 11.14 20.33
C TYR A 289 -0.98 10.43 20.83
N ASP A 290 0.05 11.20 21.22
CA ASP A 290 1.29 10.65 21.77
C ASP A 290 1.13 10.19 23.23
N ASP A 291 0.41 10.92 24.11
CA ASP A 291 0.19 10.52 25.51
C ASP A 291 -0.72 9.27 25.64
N ASN A 292 -1.67 9.08 24.73
CA ASN A 292 -2.46 7.83 24.66
C ASN A 292 -1.68 6.64 24.09
N SER A 293 -0.47 6.86 23.54
CA SER A 293 0.44 5.81 23.09
C SER A 293 1.41 5.34 24.19
N VAL A 294 1.50 6.07 25.31
CA VAL A 294 2.40 5.75 26.45
C VAL A 294 1.67 5.06 27.61
N MET A 295 0.33 4.97 27.57
CA MET A 295 -0.51 4.29 28.58
C MET A 295 -1.09 2.93 28.12
N LYS A 296 -0.47 2.25 27.16
CA LYS A 296 -0.80 0.86 26.81
C LYS A 296 0.44 0.00 26.63
#